data_AF-H0WJ15-F1
#
_entry.id   AF-H0WJ15-F1
#
_cell.length_a   1.000
_cell.length_b   1.000
_cell.length_c   1.000
_cell.angle_alpha   90.00
_cell.angle_beta   90.00
_cell.angle_gamma   90.00
#
_symmetry.space_group_name_H-M   'P 1'
#
loop_
_entity.id
_entity.type
_entity.pdbx_description
1 polymer ?
#
loop_
_entity_poly.entity_id
_entity_poly.type
_entity_poly.pdbx_seq_one_letter_code
_entity_poly.pdbx_strand_id
1 'polypeptide(L)'
;KLQSPAPNSAQQSVYLQDTAMETWSVDQVCSWLMEKNLGELVHRFQEEEVSGAALLALNDRMVQQLVKKIGHQAVLMDLIRKYKQNTQGQKSYGNPKETALCPSYLFFLCFRDEAASSAASQGEQMPSFYPTKNLDNGRIDQRVLKQRRNVKHVLARSKTFQWTKSYVLPEFPYDVRCMLAEQKRPNHSMRIRMIEFLQADMTKYLQGSLYPTTQQYNDVVNALLQAHPFLDEDGCGFTLWKRALKDRFKYVRRPIEDDEQVMRNKCKFGHRRGQTRKSLADRRFDEIKPVQIKGEVVCLNSEVDEHINWFQQEYVKTEKNWTEIDKRMSQTLEIRRKMIGSRTPRKDILKLFPFLKCPYQMFREFQLLTRTDIYKKIRHILESYSENILTSFSVVDNPINIALQEKMKQYTDEDMLKYMKMTATCLLLPDVFGDDPSLFVVVNKKVQTSTPVLEVKNPFNIEVCEFSLYLEKERLTKVDNCVTALAVLVAAFRVFGIECPRRLAQTLNFLETLIFDVHSPYFPTLKEKEREVEFQHPV
;
A
#
# COMPACT_ATOMS: atom_id res chain seq x y z
N LYS A 1 5.64 57.64 -21.05
CA LYS A 1 6.47 57.80 -19.83
C LYS A 1 5.62 57.34 -18.66
N LEU A 2 5.91 56.31 -17.87
CA LEU A 2 7.04 55.39 -17.80
C LEU A 2 6.49 53.96 -17.74
N GLN A 3 7.15 53.07 -18.49
CA GLN A 3 6.99 51.63 -18.41
C GLN A 3 8.02 51.14 -17.39
N SER A 4 7.59 50.65 -16.24
CA SER A 4 8.47 50.05 -15.23
C SER A 4 8.84 48.62 -15.69
N PRO A 5 10.13 48.24 -15.71
CA PRO A 5 10.55 46.94 -16.21
C PRO A 5 10.31 45.84 -15.15
N ALA A 6 9.91 44.66 -15.61
CA ALA A 6 9.87 43.44 -14.81
C ALA A 6 11.31 43.05 -14.36
N PRO A 7 11.53 42.53 -13.14
CA PRO A 7 12.86 42.10 -12.74
C PRO A 7 13.23 40.79 -13.44
N ASN A 8 14.42 40.77 -14.03
CA ASN A 8 15.02 39.59 -14.62
C ASN A 8 15.24 38.49 -13.56
N SER A 9 14.78 37.27 -13.85
CA SER A 9 14.95 36.06 -13.04
C SER A 9 16.42 35.65 -12.79
N ALA A 10 17.38 36.29 -13.46
CA ALA A 10 18.81 36.10 -13.24
C ALA A 10 19.40 37.03 -12.17
N GLN A 11 18.71 38.12 -11.80
CA GLN A 11 19.19 39.04 -10.75
C GLN A 11 18.78 38.58 -9.35
N GLN A 12 17.72 37.79 -9.18
CA GLN A 12 17.29 37.28 -7.87
C GLN A 12 18.18 36.16 -7.29
N SER A 13 18.93 35.42 -8.12
CA SER A 13 19.80 34.33 -7.62
C SER A 13 21.10 34.83 -6.99
N VAL A 14 21.46 36.11 -7.19
CA VAL A 14 22.70 36.71 -6.67
C VAL A 14 22.49 37.32 -5.28
N TYR A 15 21.25 37.65 -4.89
CA TYR A 15 20.97 38.31 -3.60
C TYR A 15 20.78 37.37 -2.40
N LEU A 16 20.74 36.05 -2.58
CA LEU A 16 20.55 35.09 -1.47
C LEU A 16 21.86 34.65 -0.79
N GLN A 17 23.04 34.98 -1.34
CA GLN A 17 24.32 34.50 -0.81
C GLN A 17 24.90 35.32 0.35
N ASP A 18 24.42 36.54 0.62
CA ASP A 18 25.03 37.44 1.61
C ASP A 18 24.21 37.63 2.91
N THR A 19 23.04 37.02 3.04
CA THR A 19 22.22 37.11 4.26
C THR A 19 22.20 35.79 5.02
N ALA A 20 22.60 35.84 6.29
CA ALA A 20 22.55 34.69 7.20
C ALA A 20 21.11 34.12 7.28
N MET A 21 20.95 32.81 7.10
CA MET A 21 19.67 32.08 7.15
C MET A 21 18.89 32.34 8.44
N GLU A 22 19.57 32.71 9.52
CA GLU A 22 19.00 33.18 10.78
C GLU A 22 18.06 34.40 10.62
N THR A 23 18.27 35.21 9.57
CA THR A 23 17.54 36.46 9.30
C THR A 23 16.52 36.36 8.16
N TRP A 24 16.33 35.17 7.59
CA TRP A 24 15.45 35.01 6.44
C TRP A 24 13.96 35.12 6.81
N SER A 25 13.25 35.89 5.99
CA SER A 25 11.79 35.91 5.93
C SER A 25 11.22 34.60 5.38
N VAL A 26 9.92 34.39 5.58
CA VAL A 26 9.19 33.19 5.07
C VAL A 26 9.31 33.08 3.55
N ASP A 27 9.25 34.19 2.82
CA ASP A 27 9.38 34.21 1.35
C ASP A 27 10.78 33.81 0.86
N GLN A 28 11.82 34.17 1.63
CA GLN A 28 13.20 33.76 1.36
C GLN A 28 13.40 32.26 1.63
N VAL A 29 12.79 31.72 2.69
CA VAL A 29 12.77 30.28 2.96
C VAL A 29 12.04 29.52 1.84
N CYS A 30 10.89 30.02 1.38
CA CYS A 30 10.14 29.43 0.28
C CYS A 30 10.92 29.43 -1.03
N SER A 31 11.62 30.52 -1.34
CA SER A 31 12.49 30.63 -2.51
C SER A 31 13.67 29.64 -2.44
N TRP A 32 14.27 29.48 -1.26
CA TRP A 32 15.33 28.49 -1.04
C TRP A 32 14.84 27.05 -1.18
N LEU A 33 13.64 26.73 -0.67
CA LEU A 33 13.03 25.40 -0.86
C LEU A 33 12.81 25.09 -2.34
N MET A 34 12.38 26.07 -3.15
CA MET A 34 12.26 25.91 -4.61
C MET A 34 13.62 25.61 -5.26
N GLU A 35 14.67 26.32 -4.86
CA GLU A 35 16.03 26.12 -5.39
C GLU A 35 16.60 24.74 -5.04
N LYS A 36 16.30 24.22 -3.83
CA LYS A 36 16.78 22.91 -3.35
C LYS A 36 15.91 21.72 -3.79
N ASN A 37 15.07 21.89 -4.81
CA ASN A 37 14.13 20.88 -5.32
C ASN A 37 13.11 20.37 -4.26
N LEU A 38 12.81 21.21 -3.26
CA LEU A 38 11.81 20.95 -2.22
C LEU A 38 10.55 21.83 -2.42
N GLY A 39 10.26 22.21 -3.67
CA GLY A 39 9.16 23.12 -4.01
C GLY A 39 7.77 22.66 -3.55
N GLU A 40 7.55 21.34 -3.42
CA GLU A 40 6.29 20.80 -2.87
C GLU A 40 6.04 21.18 -1.40
N LEU A 41 7.07 21.62 -0.67
CA LEU A 41 6.96 22.02 0.75
C LEU A 41 6.60 23.49 0.93
N VAL A 42 6.69 24.31 -0.13
CA VAL A 42 6.50 25.77 -0.06
C VAL A 42 5.16 26.15 0.54
N HIS A 43 4.06 25.54 0.07
CA HIS A 43 2.71 25.83 0.57
C HIS A 43 2.61 25.60 2.09
N ARG A 44 3.17 24.50 2.58
CA ARG A 44 3.13 24.13 4.00
C ARG A 44 4.02 25.00 4.87
N PHE A 45 5.17 25.42 4.35
CA PHE A 45 6.09 26.32 5.08
C PHE A 45 5.58 27.76 5.10
N GLN A 46 4.77 28.13 4.10
CA GLN A 46 4.06 29.40 4.06
C GLN A 46 2.85 29.42 5.01
N GLU A 47 2.04 28.35 5.03
CA GLU A 47 0.91 28.20 5.96
C GLU A 47 1.33 28.23 7.43
N GLU A 48 2.46 27.60 7.75
CA GLU A 48 2.99 27.49 9.13
C GLU A 48 3.98 28.62 9.47
N GLU A 49 4.07 29.65 8.62
CA GLU A 49 4.92 30.85 8.78
C GLU A 49 6.37 30.54 9.19
N VAL A 50 6.99 29.54 8.53
CA VAL A 50 8.34 29.06 8.89
C VAL A 50 9.41 30.03 8.40
N SER A 51 9.84 30.93 9.29
CA SER A 51 10.99 31.83 9.07
C SER A 51 12.34 31.08 9.11
N GLY A 52 13.42 31.72 8.67
CA GLY A 52 14.76 31.10 8.66
C GLY A 52 15.27 30.71 10.05
N ALA A 53 14.94 31.50 11.08
CA ALA A 53 15.20 31.14 12.47
C ALA A 53 14.43 29.89 12.92
N ALA A 54 13.14 29.79 12.54
CA ALA A 54 12.31 28.62 12.83
C ALA A 54 12.81 27.38 12.08
N LEU A 55 13.22 27.54 10.81
CA LEU A 55 13.80 26.48 9.98
C LEU A 55 15.05 25.86 10.64
N LEU A 56 15.94 26.69 11.19
CA LEU A 56 17.14 26.22 11.89
C LEU A 56 16.82 25.57 13.25
N ALA A 57 15.68 25.88 13.85
CA ALA A 57 15.23 25.31 15.13
C ALA A 57 14.45 23.99 14.98
N LEU A 58 14.12 23.56 13.76
CA LEU A 58 13.39 22.32 13.52
C LEU A 58 14.16 21.09 14.04
N ASN A 59 13.49 20.29 14.87
CA ASN A 59 13.97 18.98 15.31
C ASN A 59 13.30 17.86 14.48
N ASP A 60 13.80 16.63 14.60
CA ASP A 60 13.32 15.48 13.81
C ASP A 60 11.80 15.27 13.95
N ARG A 61 11.21 15.52 15.13
CA ARG A 61 9.77 15.37 15.38
C ARG A 61 8.93 16.44 14.69
N MET A 62 9.40 17.69 14.68
CA MET A 62 8.74 18.81 14.00
C MET A 62 8.82 18.64 12.47
N VAL A 63 9.97 18.18 11.95
CA VAL A 63 10.10 17.88 10.52
C VAL A 63 9.18 16.74 10.09
N GLN A 64 8.97 15.72 10.93
CA GLN A 64 7.99 14.65 10.65
C GLN A 64 6.55 15.18 10.57
N GLN A 65 6.19 16.19 11.35
CA GLN A 65 4.87 16.81 11.33
C GLN A 65 4.69 17.76 10.14
N LEU A 66 5.72 18.54 9.79
CA LEU A 66 5.71 19.52 8.69
C LEU A 66 5.88 18.89 7.30
N VAL A 67 6.68 17.82 7.19
CA VAL A 67 7.02 17.19 5.91
C VAL A 67 6.54 15.74 5.90
N LYS A 68 5.55 15.40 5.07
CA LYS A 68 4.97 14.03 5.03
C LYS A 68 5.84 13.00 4.29
N LYS A 69 6.68 13.44 3.35
CA LYS A 69 7.54 12.56 2.52
C LYS A 69 8.87 12.31 3.22
N ILE A 70 9.15 11.05 3.60
CA ILE A 70 10.40 10.65 4.29
C ILE A 70 11.67 11.06 3.52
N GLY A 71 11.65 10.98 2.19
CA GLY A 71 12.77 11.44 1.36
C GLY A 71 13.03 12.94 1.49
N HIS A 72 11.97 13.75 1.53
CA HIS A 72 12.10 15.21 1.71
C HIS A 72 12.51 15.57 3.14
N GLN A 73 12.08 14.81 4.15
CA GLN A 73 12.54 14.97 5.54
C GLN A 73 14.06 14.80 5.63
N ALA A 74 14.60 13.72 5.05
CA ALA A 74 16.02 13.43 5.07
C ALA A 74 16.85 14.50 4.33
N VAL A 75 16.39 14.92 3.14
CA VAL A 75 17.05 15.97 2.35
C VAL A 75 17.02 17.31 3.09
N LEU A 76 15.88 17.71 3.66
CA LEU A 76 15.75 18.95 4.41
C LEU A 76 16.66 18.97 5.65
N MET A 77 16.68 17.88 6.42
CA MET A 77 17.55 17.76 7.60
C MET A 77 19.04 17.75 7.25
N ASP A 78 19.42 17.14 6.13
CA ASP A 78 20.80 17.18 5.63
C ASP A 78 21.22 18.59 5.20
N LEU A 79 20.32 19.32 4.52
CA LEU A 79 20.57 20.72 4.12
C LEU A 79 20.73 21.66 5.33
N ILE A 80 19.85 21.55 6.33
CA ILE A 80 19.94 22.32 7.58
C ILE A 80 21.24 22.00 8.32
N ARG A 81 21.63 20.70 8.38
CA ARG A 81 22.88 20.26 9.01
C ARG A 81 24.10 20.82 8.30
N LYS A 82 24.14 20.75 6.97
CA LYS A 82 25.23 21.30 6.14
C LYS A 82 25.36 22.81 6.32
N TYR A 83 24.26 23.54 6.40
CA TYR A 83 24.29 24.97 6.69
C TYR A 83 24.90 25.25 8.07
N LYS A 84 24.44 24.57 9.13
CA LYS A 84 24.99 24.73 10.49
C LYS A 84 26.49 24.42 10.57
N GLN A 85 26.95 23.40 9.85
CA GLN A 85 28.37 23.03 9.78
C GLN A 85 29.21 24.10 9.07
N ASN A 86 28.71 24.67 7.98
CA ASN A 86 29.40 25.75 7.26
C ASN A 86 29.49 27.04 8.09
N THR A 87 28.45 27.37 8.86
CA THR A 87 28.45 28.54 9.76
C THR A 87 29.36 28.36 10.98
N GLN A 88 29.55 27.12 11.45
CA GLN A 88 30.47 26.81 12.56
C GLN A 88 31.94 26.78 12.11
N GLY A 89 32.24 26.29 10.89
CA GLY A 89 33.59 26.30 10.32
C GLY A 89 34.14 27.71 10.04
N GLN A 90 33.27 28.69 9.77
CA GLN A 90 33.66 30.09 9.58
C GLN A 90 33.94 30.85 10.89
N LYS A 91 33.53 30.33 12.06
CA LYS A 91 33.76 30.96 13.37
C LYS A 91 35.09 30.57 14.04
N SER A 92 35.91 29.72 13.44
CA SER A 92 37.25 29.36 13.95
C SER A 92 38.38 29.82 13.02
N TYR A 93 38.52 31.12 12.83
CA TYR A 93 39.81 31.73 12.46
C TYR A 93 40.14 32.79 13.51
N GLY A 94 40.95 32.39 14.49
CA GLY A 94 41.34 33.20 15.64
C GLY A 94 42.58 32.63 16.31
N ASN A 95 43.71 32.76 15.59
CA ASN A 95 45.12 32.64 15.97
C ASN A 95 45.71 31.36 16.62
N PRO A 96 46.93 30.94 16.21
CA PRO A 96 47.62 29.74 16.68
C PRO A 96 48.61 30.05 17.81
N LYS A 97 48.89 29.09 18.70
CA LYS A 97 50.18 29.01 19.43
C LYS A 97 50.44 27.60 20.01
N GLU A 98 51.57 27.06 19.52
CA GLU A 98 52.56 26.11 20.07
C GLU A 98 52.09 24.84 20.81
N THR A 99 52.31 23.63 20.27
CA THR A 99 53.56 22.83 20.16
C THR A 99 53.62 21.78 21.26
N ALA A 100 53.47 20.50 20.90
CA ALA A 100 54.28 19.39 21.45
C ALA A 100 53.95 18.04 20.79
N LEU A 101 54.91 17.59 19.97
CA LEU A 101 55.41 16.20 19.85
C LEU A 101 54.51 15.08 19.29
N CYS A 102 54.72 14.79 18.00
CA CYS A 102 54.95 13.42 17.51
C CYS A 102 56.32 12.92 18.02
N PRO A 103 56.56 11.59 18.08
CA PRO A 103 57.15 10.90 16.91
C PRO A 103 56.54 9.48 16.76
N SER A 104 56.41 8.81 15.61
CA SER A 104 57.37 8.46 14.55
C SER A 104 56.77 7.21 13.84
N TYR A 105 57.13 6.70 12.67
CA TYR A 105 58.16 6.98 11.67
C TYR A 105 57.64 6.34 10.36
N LEU A 106 57.87 7.02 9.23
CA LEU A 106 57.83 6.46 7.88
C LEU A 106 59.09 5.63 7.62
N PHE A 107 58.95 4.43 7.06
CA PHE A 107 60.01 3.68 6.35
C PHE A 107 59.22 2.76 5.40
N PHE A 108 59.39 2.72 4.07
CA PHE A 108 60.55 2.96 3.22
C PHE A 108 60.13 3.32 1.78
N LEU A 109 61.05 3.95 1.06
CA LEU A 109 61.03 4.42 -0.33
C LEU A 109 61.64 3.41 -1.32
N CYS A 110 61.18 3.47 -2.57
CA CYS A 110 61.90 3.29 -3.86
C CYS A 110 62.53 1.91 -4.19
N PHE A 111 62.89 1.50 -5.42
CA PHE A 111 63.37 2.19 -6.64
C PHE A 111 63.31 1.25 -7.88
N ARG A 112 63.14 1.85 -9.08
CA ARG A 112 63.82 1.65 -10.40
C ARG A 112 63.76 0.35 -11.25
N ASP A 113 63.73 0.63 -12.56
CA ASP A 113 64.11 -0.16 -13.75
C ASP A 113 65.47 -0.87 -13.65
N GLU A 114 65.61 -2.04 -14.28
CA GLU A 114 66.58 -2.30 -15.37
C GLU A 114 66.41 -3.70 -16.02
N ALA A 115 67.08 -3.87 -17.16
CA ALA A 115 66.78 -4.80 -18.25
C ALA A 115 67.41 -6.22 -18.18
N ALA A 116 66.97 -7.04 -19.14
CA ALA A 116 67.72 -8.01 -19.95
C ALA A 116 67.61 -9.54 -19.66
N SER A 117 67.14 -10.25 -20.70
CA SER A 117 67.60 -11.56 -21.24
C SER A 117 67.33 -12.84 -20.41
N SER A 118 66.91 -14.01 -20.92
CA SER A 118 66.84 -14.58 -22.28
C SER A 118 66.07 -15.93 -22.30
N ALA A 119 65.48 -16.26 -23.47
CA ALA A 119 65.26 -17.60 -24.08
C ALA A 119 64.31 -18.61 -23.37
N ALA A 120 63.45 -19.41 -24.03
CA ALA A 120 63.35 -19.84 -25.43
C ALA A 120 61.92 -20.33 -25.80
N SER A 121 61.57 -20.21 -27.11
CA SER A 121 60.76 -21.09 -27.99
C SER A 121 59.41 -21.66 -27.52
N GLN A 122 58.31 -21.76 -28.26
CA GLN A 122 57.85 -21.68 -29.67
C GLN A 122 56.31 -21.87 -29.56
N GLY A 123 55.40 -21.42 -30.42
CA GLY A 123 55.40 -20.72 -31.70
C GLY A 123 53.97 -20.26 -32.04
N GLU A 124 53.87 -19.23 -32.87
CA GLU A 124 52.99 -19.05 -34.04
C GLU A 124 51.66 -19.83 -34.10
N GLN A 125 50.49 -19.26 -34.41
CA GLN A 125 50.18 -18.34 -35.50
C GLN A 125 48.71 -17.88 -35.35
N MET A 126 48.42 -16.64 -35.74
CA MET A 126 47.09 -16.26 -36.26
C MET A 126 47.33 -15.31 -37.44
N PRO A 127 46.55 -15.40 -38.52
CA PRO A 127 46.23 -14.16 -39.23
C PRO A 127 44.77 -14.04 -39.69
N SER A 128 44.18 -12.90 -39.32
CA SER A 128 43.86 -11.80 -40.24
C SER A 128 42.84 -11.99 -41.40
N PHE A 129 41.70 -11.30 -41.20
CA PHE A 129 41.14 -10.21 -42.02
C PHE A 129 40.41 -10.39 -43.39
N TYR A 130 39.19 -9.82 -43.37
CA TYR A 130 38.40 -9.09 -44.40
C TYR A 130 37.74 -9.90 -45.56
N PRO A 131 36.71 -9.38 -46.32
CA PRO A 131 36.26 -7.99 -46.44
C PRO A 131 34.74 -7.69 -46.69
N THR A 132 34.41 -6.38 -46.69
CA THR A 132 33.45 -5.56 -47.47
C THR A 132 31.92 -5.83 -47.63
N LYS A 133 31.14 -4.84 -47.13
CA LYS A 133 30.28 -3.84 -47.82
C LYS A 133 29.16 -4.23 -48.83
N ASN A 134 27.93 -3.82 -48.45
CA ASN A 134 27.05 -2.77 -49.05
C ASN A 134 25.68 -3.15 -49.66
N LEU A 135 24.79 -2.13 -49.55
CA LEU A 135 23.45 -1.87 -50.13
C LEU A 135 22.23 -2.40 -49.34
N ASP A 136 21.13 -1.67 -49.12
CA ASP A 136 20.77 -0.25 -49.33
C ASP A 136 19.46 0.04 -48.54
N ASN A 137 19.16 1.32 -48.41
CA ASN A 137 18.14 1.99 -47.61
C ASN A 137 16.69 1.80 -48.05
N GLY A 138 15.78 1.88 -47.07
CA GLY A 138 14.39 2.34 -47.23
C GLY A 138 14.05 3.37 -46.14
N ARG A 139 13.79 4.61 -46.56
CA ARG A 139 13.56 5.82 -45.74
C ARG A 139 12.21 5.80 -44.99
N ILE A 140 12.18 6.36 -43.78
CA ILE A 140 10.94 6.86 -43.14
C ILE A 140 11.14 8.35 -42.81
N ASP A 141 10.19 9.16 -43.27
CA ASP A 141 10.16 10.61 -43.17
C ASP A 141 10.05 11.11 -41.72
N GLN A 142 10.90 12.09 -41.38
CA GLN A 142 10.82 12.88 -40.16
C GLN A 142 10.19 14.23 -40.49
N ARG A 143 9.07 14.55 -39.83
CA ARG A 143 8.73 15.90 -39.33
C ARG A 143 7.38 15.87 -38.61
N VAL A 144 7.39 15.96 -37.28
CA VAL A 144 6.97 17.13 -36.48
C VAL A 144 7.25 16.79 -35.01
N LEU A 145 8.32 17.40 -34.49
CA LEU A 145 8.67 17.47 -33.09
C LEU A 145 7.75 18.49 -32.40
N LYS A 146 7.09 18.08 -31.31
CA LYS A 146 6.89 18.96 -30.16
C LYS A 146 7.53 18.31 -28.95
N GLN A 147 8.65 18.91 -28.54
CA GLN A 147 9.47 18.55 -27.39
C GLN A 147 8.65 18.50 -26.10
N ARG A 148 8.61 17.34 -25.44
CA ARG A 148 8.60 17.26 -23.97
C ARG A 148 9.86 16.53 -23.54
N ARG A 149 10.63 17.17 -22.67
CA ARG A 149 11.90 16.71 -22.13
C ARG A 149 11.70 15.40 -21.36
N ASN A 150 12.13 14.28 -21.93
CA ASN A 150 12.46 13.07 -21.19
C ASN A 150 13.96 13.10 -20.89
N VAL A 151 14.31 13.02 -19.60
CA VAL A 151 15.66 12.69 -19.17
C VAL A 151 15.93 11.26 -19.63
N LYS A 152 16.74 11.11 -20.68
CA LYS A 152 17.18 9.80 -21.17
C LYS A 152 18.10 9.17 -20.12
N HIS A 153 17.66 8.07 -19.51
CA HIS A 153 18.60 7.13 -18.90
C HIS A 153 19.46 6.55 -20.03
N VAL A 154 20.74 6.90 -20.06
CA VAL A 154 21.73 6.30 -20.95
C VAL A 154 21.96 4.87 -20.47
N LEU A 155 21.29 3.89 -21.11
CA LEU A 155 21.69 2.49 -21.01
C LEU A 155 22.94 2.31 -21.88
N ALA A 156 24.10 2.19 -21.24
CA ALA A 156 25.32 1.77 -21.90
C ALA A 156 25.09 0.38 -22.51
N ARG A 157 25.31 0.27 -23.83
CA ARG A 157 25.13 -0.97 -24.58
C ARG A 157 26.33 -1.89 -24.31
N SER A 158 26.28 -2.65 -23.22
CA SER A 158 27.32 -3.61 -22.82
C SER A 158 27.28 -4.87 -23.70
N LYS A 159 28.45 -5.38 -24.10
CA LYS A 159 28.59 -6.66 -24.82
C LYS A 159 27.96 -7.80 -24.00
N THR A 160 27.15 -8.63 -24.65
CA THR A 160 26.38 -9.72 -24.04
C THR A 160 27.28 -10.89 -23.67
N PHE A 161 27.32 -11.27 -22.38
CA PHE A 161 27.97 -12.49 -21.91
C PHE A 161 26.94 -13.64 -21.81
N GLN A 162 27.33 -14.86 -22.20
CA GLN A 162 26.49 -16.06 -22.03
C GLN A 162 26.56 -16.54 -20.58
N TRP A 163 25.42 -16.94 -19.98
CA TRP A 163 25.35 -17.48 -18.63
C TRP A 163 26.02 -18.87 -18.61
N THR A 164 27.24 -18.96 -18.09
CA THR A 164 27.91 -20.25 -17.82
C THR A 164 27.21 -20.98 -16.67
N LYS A 165 27.26 -22.32 -16.66
CA LYS A 165 26.64 -23.14 -15.59
C LYS A 165 27.16 -22.79 -14.17
N SER A 166 28.31 -22.13 -14.06
CA SER A 166 28.85 -21.56 -12.85
C SER A 166 28.86 -20.03 -12.94
N TYR A 167 28.14 -19.37 -12.02
CA TYR A 167 28.19 -17.93 -11.85
C TYR A 167 29.44 -17.52 -11.06
N VAL A 168 30.15 -16.49 -11.51
CA VAL A 168 31.32 -15.92 -10.83
C VAL A 168 30.91 -14.62 -10.16
N LEU A 169 31.25 -14.44 -8.88
CA LEU A 169 30.91 -13.22 -8.14
C LEU A 169 31.62 -11.99 -8.74
N PRO A 170 30.94 -10.83 -8.79
CA PRO A 170 31.57 -9.59 -9.20
C PRO A 170 32.60 -9.13 -8.16
N GLU A 171 33.54 -8.31 -8.61
CA GLU A 171 34.40 -7.58 -7.68
C GLU A 171 33.58 -6.57 -6.89
N PHE A 172 33.47 -6.81 -5.58
CA PHE A 172 32.81 -5.89 -4.67
C PHE A 172 33.67 -4.64 -4.41
N PRO A 173 33.05 -3.50 -4.06
CA PRO A 173 33.76 -2.31 -3.61
C PRO A 173 34.69 -2.57 -2.42
N TYR A 174 35.69 -1.70 -2.24
CA TYR A 174 36.73 -1.86 -1.22
C TYR A 174 36.16 -2.04 0.20
N ASP A 175 35.19 -1.23 0.60
CA ASP A 175 34.53 -1.32 1.92
C ASP A 175 33.81 -2.67 2.14
N VAL A 176 33.13 -3.18 1.11
CA VAL A 176 32.51 -4.50 1.14
C VAL A 176 33.58 -5.60 1.20
N ARG A 177 34.66 -5.49 0.41
CA ARG A 177 35.78 -6.45 0.41
C ARG A 177 36.48 -6.51 1.76
N CYS A 178 36.76 -5.37 2.39
CA CYS A 178 37.35 -5.31 3.72
C CYS A 178 36.46 -6.03 4.73
N MET A 179 35.15 -5.76 4.72
CA MET A 179 34.22 -6.43 5.63
C MET A 179 34.13 -7.94 5.37
N LEU A 180 34.12 -8.37 4.10
CA LEU A 180 34.10 -9.79 3.74
C LEU A 180 35.40 -10.49 4.17
N ALA A 181 36.55 -9.83 4.05
CA ALA A 181 37.85 -10.34 4.49
C ALA A 181 37.94 -10.44 6.03
N GLU A 182 37.36 -9.47 6.73
CA GLU A 182 37.26 -9.47 8.20
C GLU A 182 36.19 -10.45 8.74
N GLN A 183 35.44 -11.14 7.88
CA GLN A 183 34.35 -12.06 8.22
C GLN A 183 33.31 -11.44 9.18
N LYS A 184 33.11 -10.12 9.12
CA LYS A 184 32.13 -9.43 9.97
C LYS A 184 30.73 -9.57 9.39
N ARG A 185 29.73 -9.82 10.25
CA ARG A 185 28.33 -9.83 9.85
C ARG A 185 27.94 -8.49 9.20
N PRO A 186 27.41 -8.49 7.96
CA PRO A 186 27.04 -7.25 7.29
C PRO A 186 25.86 -6.58 8.00
N ASN A 187 25.98 -5.29 8.29
CA ASN A 187 24.85 -4.50 8.76
C ASN A 187 23.84 -4.25 7.62
N HIS A 188 22.68 -3.65 7.92
CA HIS A 188 21.62 -3.44 6.94
C HIS A 188 22.09 -2.67 5.68
N SER A 189 22.89 -1.61 5.86
CA SER A 189 23.45 -0.82 4.75
C SER A 189 24.37 -1.66 3.86
N MET A 190 25.23 -2.47 4.46
CA MET A 190 26.17 -3.32 3.73
C MET A 190 25.46 -4.43 2.96
N ARG A 191 24.43 -5.05 3.57
CA ARG A 191 23.56 -6.03 2.89
C ARG A 191 22.90 -5.42 1.66
N ILE A 192 22.39 -4.18 1.75
CA ILE A 192 21.82 -3.48 0.61
C ILE A 192 22.88 -3.34 -0.49
N ARG A 193 24.06 -2.77 -0.19
CA ARG A 193 25.13 -2.59 -1.20
C ARG A 193 25.50 -3.88 -1.89
N MET A 194 25.73 -4.97 -1.15
CA MET A 194 26.05 -6.27 -1.74
C MET A 194 24.98 -6.71 -2.75
N ILE A 195 23.69 -6.57 -2.40
CA ILE A 195 22.58 -6.87 -3.30
C ILE A 195 22.54 -5.95 -4.53
N GLU A 196 22.89 -4.67 -4.39
CA GLU A 196 22.99 -3.73 -5.51
C GLU A 196 24.06 -4.16 -6.52
N PHE A 197 25.24 -4.56 -6.04
CA PHE A 197 26.33 -5.03 -6.89
C PHE A 197 25.98 -6.36 -7.58
N LEU A 198 25.40 -7.31 -6.85
CA LEU A 198 24.92 -8.56 -7.43
C LEU A 198 23.84 -8.33 -8.49
N GLN A 199 22.88 -7.45 -8.22
CA GLN A 199 21.84 -7.10 -9.20
C GLN A 199 22.44 -6.43 -10.44
N ALA A 200 23.38 -5.51 -10.28
CA ALA A 200 24.05 -4.85 -11.39
C ALA A 200 24.83 -5.85 -12.24
N ASP A 201 25.55 -6.78 -11.62
CA ASP A 201 26.29 -7.80 -12.35
C ASP A 201 25.38 -8.76 -13.11
N MET A 202 24.31 -9.24 -12.47
CA MET A 202 23.32 -10.12 -13.10
C MET A 202 22.74 -9.53 -14.38
N THR A 203 22.54 -8.20 -14.46
CA THR A 203 21.97 -7.57 -15.67
C THR A 203 22.82 -7.76 -16.93
N LYS A 204 24.13 -7.99 -16.80
CA LYS A 204 25.04 -8.26 -17.93
C LYS A 204 24.63 -9.51 -18.73
N TYR A 205 23.99 -10.46 -18.06
CA TYR A 205 23.65 -11.76 -18.64
C TYR A 205 22.17 -11.90 -19.04
N LEU A 206 21.33 -10.91 -18.71
CA LEU A 206 19.88 -11.00 -18.94
C LEU A 206 19.46 -10.55 -20.35
N GLN A 207 20.39 -10.19 -21.23
CA GLN A 207 20.11 -9.76 -22.62
C GLN A 207 19.02 -8.67 -22.71
N GLY A 208 19.03 -7.71 -21.78
CA GLY A 208 18.02 -6.64 -21.71
C GLY A 208 16.73 -7.02 -20.98
N SER A 209 16.55 -8.28 -20.57
CA SER A 209 15.46 -8.69 -19.67
C SER A 209 15.68 -8.16 -18.26
N LEU A 210 14.59 -7.76 -17.60
CA LEU A 210 14.58 -7.39 -16.18
C LEU A 210 14.06 -8.52 -15.29
N TYR A 211 13.90 -9.73 -15.84
CA TYR A 211 13.32 -10.88 -15.16
C TYR A 211 14.32 -12.05 -15.12
N PRO A 212 15.22 -12.10 -14.12
CA PRO A 212 16.02 -13.28 -13.88
C PRO A 212 15.15 -14.51 -13.56
N THR A 213 15.59 -15.69 -13.99
CA THR A 213 14.95 -16.97 -13.69
C THR A 213 15.24 -17.41 -12.26
N THR A 214 14.43 -18.33 -11.73
CA THR A 214 14.67 -18.92 -10.39
C THR A 214 16.05 -19.55 -10.28
N GLN A 215 16.53 -20.20 -11.36
CA GLN A 215 17.85 -20.81 -11.37
C GLN A 215 18.97 -19.78 -11.31
N GLN A 216 18.85 -18.67 -12.04
CA GLN A 216 19.83 -17.58 -11.98
C GLN A 216 19.94 -16.97 -10.58
N TYR A 217 18.83 -16.81 -9.86
CA TYR A 217 18.90 -16.39 -8.46
C TYR A 217 19.60 -17.44 -7.58
N ASN A 218 19.35 -18.73 -7.82
CA ASN A 218 19.97 -19.80 -7.05
C ASN A 218 21.49 -19.83 -7.28
N ASP A 219 21.94 -19.75 -8.53
CA ASP A 219 23.36 -19.82 -8.90
C ASP A 219 24.15 -18.66 -8.25
N VAL A 220 23.60 -17.45 -8.25
CA VAL A 220 24.23 -16.25 -7.66
C VAL A 220 24.33 -16.36 -6.14
N VAL A 221 23.24 -16.77 -5.49
CA VAL A 221 23.21 -16.91 -4.02
C VAL A 221 24.10 -18.08 -3.58
N ASN A 222 24.12 -19.18 -4.32
CA ASN A 222 25.03 -20.29 -4.07
C ASN A 222 26.49 -19.84 -4.21
N ALA A 223 26.85 -19.12 -5.27
CA ALA A 223 28.20 -18.57 -5.42
C ALA A 223 28.58 -17.64 -4.25
N LEU A 224 27.66 -16.79 -3.80
CA LEU A 224 27.86 -15.89 -2.65
C LEU A 224 28.15 -16.67 -1.37
N LEU A 225 27.33 -17.67 -1.05
CA LEU A 225 27.46 -18.44 0.18
C LEU A 225 28.62 -19.44 0.14
N GLN A 226 28.99 -19.93 -1.05
CA GLN A 226 30.19 -20.75 -1.22
C GLN A 226 31.47 -19.92 -1.01
N ALA A 227 31.51 -18.68 -1.51
CA ALA A 227 32.65 -17.79 -1.29
C ALA A 227 32.71 -17.24 0.15
N HIS A 228 31.56 -17.07 0.80
CA HIS A 228 31.44 -16.48 2.13
C HIS A 228 30.48 -17.29 3.03
N PRO A 229 30.91 -18.46 3.54
CA PRO A 229 30.04 -19.34 4.33
C PRO A 229 29.49 -18.70 5.62
N PHE A 230 30.21 -17.75 6.22
CA PHE A 230 29.77 -17.02 7.41
C PHE A 230 28.48 -16.20 7.21
N LEU A 231 28.08 -15.97 5.95
CA LEU A 231 26.80 -15.32 5.62
C LEU A 231 25.59 -16.24 5.79
N ASP A 232 25.80 -17.53 6.09
CA ASP A 232 24.78 -18.56 6.33
C ASP A 232 24.93 -19.25 7.71
N GLU A 233 25.46 -18.53 8.70
CA GLU A 233 25.66 -19.09 10.06
C GLU A 233 24.38 -19.67 10.69
N ASP A 234 23.21 -19.09 10.39
CA ASP A 234 21.92 -19.52 10.96
C ASP A 234 21.18 -20.56 10.06
N GLY A 235 21.82 -21.05 8.98
CA GLY A 235 21.25 -22.01 8.02
C GLY A 235 20.09 -21.48 7.17
N CYS A 236 19.75 -20.20 7.29
CA CYS A 236 18.66 -19.54 6.57
C CYS A 236 19.13 -18.50 5.54
N GLY A 237 20.44 -18.28 5.42
CA GLY A 237 21.09 -17.30 4.55
C GLY A 237 20.65 -17.43 3.10
N PHE A 238 20.59 -18.66 2.57
CA PHE A 238 20.16 -18.88 1.18
C PHE A 238 18.80 -18.24 0.87
N THR A 239 17.82 -18.44 1.76
CA THR A 239 16.47 -17.90 1.58
C THR A 239 16.44 -16.37 1.72
N LEU A 240 17.23 -15.82 2.65
CA LEU A 240 17.31 -14.38 2.91
C LEU A 240 17.95 -13.62 1.74
N TRP A 241 19.12 -14.07 1.28
CA TRP A 241 19.84 -13.44 0.17
C TRP A 241 19.05 -13.56 -1.14
N LYS A 242 18.44 -14.73 -1.40
CA LYS A 242 17.55 -14.93 -2.54
C LYS A 242 16.35 -13.98 -2.52
N ARG A 243 15.72 -13.78 -1.35
CA ARG A 243 14.59 -12.87 -1.20
C ARG A 243 15.01 -11.42 -1.44
N ALA A 244 16.10 -10.98 -0.81
CA ALA A 244 16.61 -9.62 -0.96
C ALA A 244 16.95 -9.29 -2.42
N LEU A 245 17.55 -10.24 -3.14
CA LEU A 245 17.87 -10.10 -4.56
C LEU A 245 16.61 -10.04 -5.44
N LYS A 246 15.61 -10.89 -5.18
CA LYS A 246 14.30 -10.83 -5.87
C LYS A 246 13.58 -9.49 -5.63
N ASP A 247 13.59 -9.01 -4.40
CA ASP A 247 12.98 -7.73 -4.04
C ASP A 247 13.69 -6.55 -4.72
N ARG A 248 15.02 -6.59 -4.86
CA ARG A 248 15.76 -5.57 -5.60
C ARG A 248 15.31 -5.47 -7.05
N PHE A 249 15.26 -6.59 -7.78
CA PHE A 249 14.77 -6.62 -9.16
C PHE A 249 13.29 -6.18 -9.26
N LYS A 250 12.46 -6.48 -8.26
CA LYS A 250 11.08 -5.97 -8.18
C LYS A 250 11.03 -4.44 -8.05
N TYR A 251 11.89 -3.85 -7.22
CA TYR A 251 11.96 -2.39 -7.06
C TYR A 251 12.50 -1.69 -8.31
N VAL A 252 13.49 -2.27 -9.00
CA VAL A 252 14.01 -1.75 -10.28
C VAL A 252 12.90 -1.68 -11.34
N ARG A 253 12.00 -2.68 -11.40
CA ARG A 253 10.89 -2.70 -12.37
C ARG A 253 9.71 -1.78 -12.01
N ARG A 254 9.61 -1.32 -10.77
CA ARG A 254 8.47 -0.52 -10.30
C ARG A 254 8.32 0.80 -11.06
N PRO A 255 9.36 1.64 -11.24
CA PRO A 255 9.26 2.92 -11.95
C PRO A 255 9.27 2.80 -13.49
N ILE A 256 9.53 1.62 -14.07
CA ILE A 256 9.69 1.45 -15.52
C ILE A 256 8.32 1.34 -16.19
N GLU A 257 8.00 2.26 -17.11
CA GLU A 257 6.70 2.35 -17.80
C GLU A 257 6.82 2.20 -19.33
N ASP A 258 8.04 2.14 -19.84
CA ASP A 258 8.40 2.15 -21.27
C ASP A 258 8.98 0.82 -21.77
N ASP A 259 9.42 -0.08 -20.89
CA ASP A 259 9.85 -1.42 -21.27
C ASP A 259 8.65 -2.35 -21.54
N GLU A 260 8.57 -2.90 -22.75
CA GLU A 260 7.44 -3.74 -23.15
C GLU A 260 7.27 -5.01 -22.29
N GLN A 261 8.38 -5.63 -21.86
CA GLN A 261 8.33 -6.86 -21.06
C GLN A 261 7.81 -6.56 -19.65
N VAL A 262 8.22 -5.43 -19.07
CA VAL A 262 7.69 -4.92 -17.80
C VAL A 262 6.23 -4.52 -17.95
N MET A 263 5.83 -3.85 -19.03
CA MET A 263 4.44 -3.44 -19.25
C MET A 263 3.52 -4.63 -19.48
N ARG A 264 3.91 -5.65 -20.25
CA ARG A 264 3.15 -6.90 -20.40
C ARG A 264 2.96 -7.59 -19.05
N ASN A 265 4.01 -7.68 -18.24
CA ASN A 265 3.94 -8.31 -16.92
C ASN A 265 3.18 -7.44 -15.88
N LYS A 266 3.23 -6.11 -15.96
CA LYS A 266 2.39 -5.20 -15.16
C LYS A 266 0.91 -5.30 -15.59
N CYS A 267 0.61 -5.50 -16.87
CA CYS A 267 -0.75 -5.73 -17.34
C CYS A 267 -1.29 -7.11 -16.92
N LYS A 268 -0.42 -8.13 -16.90
CA LYS A 268 -0.76 -9.50 -16.55
C LYS A 268 -0.83 -9.76 -15.04
N PHE A 269 0.06 -9.14 -14.27
CA PHE A 269 0.25 -9.41 -12.83
C PHE A 269 0.17 -8.16 -11.93
N GLY A 270 0.11 -6.96 -12.50
CA GLY A 270 -0.02 -5.71 -11.75
C GLY A 270 -1.49 -5.37 -11.46
N HIS A 271 -1.75 -4.81 -10.27
CA HIS A 271 -3.07 -4.30 -9.94
C HIS A 271 -3.36 -3.02 -10.76
N ARG A 272 -4.45 -3.04 -11.53
CA ARG A 272 -4.91 -1.89 -12.31
C ARG A 272 -5.39 -0.78 -11.35
N ARG A 273 -4.57 0.22 -11.11
CA ARG A 273 -5.02 1.51 -10.54
C ARG A 273 -5.47 2.41 -11.68
N GLY A 274 -6.75 2.79 -11.69
CA GLY A 274 -7.21 4.08 -12.23
C GLY A 274 -7.07 4.32 -13.73
N GLN A 275 -7.48 3.39 -14.61
CA GLN A 275 -7.87 3.77 -15.97
C GLN A 275 -9.39 3.78 -16.09
N THR A 276 -9.95 4.99 -16.02
CA THR A 276 -11.28 5.35 -16.50
C THR A 276 -11.42 4.81 -17.92
N ARG A 277 -12.23 3.77 -18.11
CA ARG A 277 -12.60 3.32 -19.44
C ARG A 277 -13.46 4.42 -20.03
N LYS A 278 -12.87 5.20 -20.95
CA LYS A 278 -13.61 6.04 -21.87
C LYS A 278 -14.74 5.21 -22.48
N SER A 279 -15.93 5.79 -22.40
CA SER A 279 -17.17 5.30 -22.99
C SER A 279 -16.99 4.98 -24.47
N LEU A 280 -17.43 3.78 -24.85
CA LEU A 280 -18.00 3.57 -26.17
C LEU A 280 -19.43 3.09 -25.92
N ALA A 281 -20.34 3.97 -26.29
CA ALA A 281 -21.76 3.80 -26.19
C ALA A 281 -22.24 2.67 -27.12
N ASP A 282 -23.41 2.16 -26.74
CA ASP A 282 -24.47 1.71 -27.64
C ASP A 282 -24.32 0.36 -28.34
N ARG A 283 -24.98 -0.65 -27.76
CA ARG A 283 -25.94 -1.47 -28.51
C ARG A 283 -27.04 -1.97 -27.56
N ARG A 284 -28.26 -1.57 -27.86
CA ARG A 284 -29.54 -2.04 -27.29
C ARG A 284 -29.87 -3.48 -27.70
N PHE A 285 -30.96 -3.98 -27.10
CA PHE A 285 -31.77 -5.19 -27.37
C PHE A 285 -31.19 -6.48 -26.76
N ASP A 286 -31.95 -7.41 -26.17
CA ASP A 286 -33.40 -7.56 -25.94
C ASP A 286 -33.61 -8.65 -24.87
N GLU A 287 -34.82 -8.74 -24.35
CA GLU A 287 -35.32 -9.81 -23.47
C GLU A 287 -35.00 -11.23 -23.99
N ILE A 288 -34.39 -12.08 -23.16
CA ILE A 288 -34.34 -13.53 -23.39
C ILE A 288 -34.73 -14.27 -22.10
N LYS A 289 -35.77 -15.10 -22.24
CA LYS A 289 -36.31 -16.05 -21.25
C LYS A 289 -35.24 -17.03 -20.74
N PRO A 290 -35.43 -17.59 -19.53
CA PRO A 290 -34.41 -18.40 -18.87
C PRO A 290 -34.19 -19.74 -19.59
N VAL A 291 -33.02 -19.91 -20.19
CA VAL A 291 -32.52 -21.23 -20.60
C VAL A 291 -31.61 -21.74 -19.49
N GLN A 292 -31.91 -22.95 -18.99
CA GLN A 292 -31.05 -23.73 -18.10
C GLN A 292 -29.66 -23.89 -18.73
N ILE A 293 -28.68 -23.14 -18.22
CA ILE A 293 -27.27 -23.39 -18.52
C ILE A 293 -26.77 -24.40 -17.48
N LYS A 294 -26.61 -25.63 -17.96
CA LYS A 294 -25.84 -26.70 -17.34
C LYS A 294 -24.45 -26.15 -16.98
N GLY A 295 -24.07 -26.29 -15.72
CA GLY A 295 -22.91 -25.63 -15.10
C GLY A 295 -21.65 -25.69 -15.95
N GLU A 296 -21.28 -24.54 -16.50
CA GLU A 296 -19.98 -24.32 -17.10
C GLU A 296 -18.99 -24.11 -15.95
N VAL A 297 -18.29 -25.19 -15.61
CA VAL A 297 -17.25 -25.20 -14.58
C VAL A 297 -16.18 -24.21 -15.02
N VAL A 298 -16.06 -23.10 -14.29
CA VAL A 298 -14.91 -22.21 -14.35
C VAL A 298 -13.69 -23.11 -14.13
N CYS A 299 -12.89 -23.33 -15.18
CA CYS A 299 -11.66 -24.11 -15.08
C CYS A 299 -10.70 -23.40 -14.12
N LEU A 300 -10.69 -23.85 -12.87
CA LEU A 300 -9.76 -23.41 -11.85
C LEU A 300 -8.44 -24.18 -12.05
N ASN A 301 -7.32 -23.58 -11.68
CA ASN A 301 -6.02 -24.26 -11.74
C ASN A 301 -6.02 -25.42 -10.72
N SER A 302 -5.28 -26.51 -10.99
CA SER A 302 -5.18 -27.70 -10.11
C SER A 302 -4.98 -27.37 -8.61
N GLU A 303 -4.16 -26.37 -8.28
CA GLU A 303 -3.89 -25.94 -6.89
C GLU A 303 -5.12 -25.33 -6.18
N VAL A 304 -6.04 -24.72 -6.94
CA VAL A 304 -7.25 -24.11 -6.39
C VAL A 304 -8.28 -25.18 -6.03
N ASP A 305 -8.38 -26.21 -6.86
CA ASP A 305 -9.27 -27.35 -6.59
C ASP A 305 -8.83 -28.10 -5.33
N GLU A 306 -7.52 -28.18 -5.05
CA GLU A 306 -7.01 -28.72 -3.78
C GLU A 306 -7.48 -27.91 -2.56
N HIS A 307 -7.44 -26.58 -2.63
CA HIS A 307 -7.94 -25.73 -1.54
C HIS A 307 -9.46 -25.86 -1.35
N ILE A 308 -10.22 -25.89 -2.44
CA ILE A 308 -11.69 -26.01 -2.41
C ILE A 308 -12.10 -27.36 -1.82
N ASN A 309 -11.53 -28.46 -2.32
CA ASN A 309 -11.83 -29.80 -1.81
C ASN A 309 -11.49 -29.91 -0.32
N TRP A 310 -10.36 -29.34 0.10
CA TRP A 310 -9.99 -29.30 1.50
C TRP A 310 -10.98 -28.49 2.34
N PHE A 311 -11.45 -27.33 1.88
CA PHE A 311 -12.44 -26.55 2.63
C PHE A 311 -13.74 -27.32 2.82
N GLN A 312 -14.20 -28.05 1.80
CA GLN A 312 -15.43 -28.85 1.90
C GLN A 312 -15.29 -29.98 2.92
N GLN A 313 -14.14 -30.66 2.93
CA GLN A 313 -13.84 -31.70 3.91
C GLN A 313 -13.66 -31.14 5.33
N GLU A 314 -13.01 -29.98 5.47
CA GLU A 314 -12.78 -29.36 6.77
C GLU A 314 -14.07 -28.79 7.37
N TYR A 315 -14.97 -28.27 6.53
CA TYR A 315 -16.20 -27.63 6.99
C TYR A 315 -17.16 -28.59 7.70
N VAL A 316 -17.16 -29.87 7.31
CA VAL A 316 -18.00 -30.91 7.92
C VAL A 316 -17.44 -31.46 9.24
N LYS A 317 -16.19 -31.16 9.59
CA LYS A 317 -15.59 -31.63 10.85
C LYS A 317 -16.14 -30.88 12.06
N THR A 318 -16.29 -31.59 13.17
CA THR A 318 -16.66 -31.00 14.47
C THR A 318 -15.56 -30.06 14.97
N GLU A 319 -14.34 -30.56 15.02
CA GLU A 319 -13.15 -29.78 15.35
C GLU A 319 -12.44 -29.32 14.08
N LYS A 320 -12.18 -28.02 14.01
CA LYS A 320 -11.68 -27.35 12.81
C LYS A 320 -10.27 -26.84 13.05
N ASN A 321 -9.38 -27.06 12.09
CA ASN A 321 -8.03 -26.51 12.10
C ASN A 321 -8.07 -25.04 11.64
N TRP A 322 -8.38 -24.14 12.58
CA TRP A 322 -8.49 -22.70 12.31
C TRP A 322 -7.22 -22.08 11.73
N THR A 323 -6.04 -22.56 12.11
CA THR A 323 -4.76 -22.08 11.59
C THR A 323 -4.61 -22.38 10.09
N GLU A 324 -4.93 -23.61 9.68
CA GLU A 324 -4.86 -23.98 8.26
C GLU A 324 -6.02 -23.36 7.46
N ILE A 325 -7.22 -23.21 8.06
CA ILE A 325 -8.32 -22.46 7.45
C ILE A 325 -7.87 -21.02 7.16
N ASP A 326 -7.30 -20.30 8.14
CA ASP A 326 -6.84 -18.92 7.97
C ASP A 326 -5.79 -18.78 6.86
N LYS A 327 -4.83 -19.71 6.83
CA LYS A 327 -3.78 -19.75 5.80
C LYS A 327 -4.38 -19.97 4.42
N ARG A 328 -5.22 -20.99 4.24
CA ARG A 328 -5.84 -21.31 2.95
C ARG A 328 -6.83 -20.24 2.51
N MET A 329 -7.59 -19.66 3.44
CA MET A 329 -8.50 -18.55 3.16
C MET A 329 -7.68 -17.37 2.65
N SER A 330 -6.57 -17.03 3.29
CA SER A 330 -5.68 -15.95 2.82
C SER A 330 -5.10 -16.22 1.42
N GLN A 331 -4.68 -17.47 1.14
CA GLN A 331 -4.16 -17.87 -0.18
C GLN A 331 -5.21 -17.79 -1.30
N THR A 332 -6.47 -18.06 -0.97
CA THR A 332 -7.57 -18.11 -1.95
C THR A 332 -8.33 -16.78 -2.08
N LEU A 333 -7.88 -15.71 -1.41
CA LEU A 333 -8.49 -14.38 -1.44
C LEU A 333 -8.66 -13.83 -2.86
N GLU A 334 -7.59 -13.84 -3.67
CA GLU A 334 -7.63 -13.28 -5.03
C GLU A 334 -8.62 -14.01 -5.93
N ILE A 335 -8.75 -15.32 -5.77
CA ILE A 335 -9.69 -16.16 -6.51
C ILE A 335 -11.12 -15.79 -6.13
N ARG A 336 -11.42 -15.71 -4.83
CA ARG A 336 -12.73 -15.25 -4.36
C ARG A 336 -13.07 -13.85 -4.89
N ARG A 337 -12.10 -12.93 -4.88
CA ARG A 337 -12.29 -11.58 -5.44
C ARG A 337 -12.58 -11.61 -6.93
N LYS A 338 -11.88 -12.45 -7.69
CA LYS A 338 -12.13 -12.65 -9.12
C LYS A 338 -13.55 -13.17 -9.37
N MET A 339 -14.00 -14.18 -8.63
CA MET A 339 -15.35 -14.75 -8.76
C MET A 339 -16.45 -13.73 -8.44
N ILE A 340 -16.26 -12.94 -7.38
CA ILE A 340 -17.20 -11.87 -7.02
C ILE A 340 -17.21 -10.78 -8.09
N GLY A 341 -16.04 -10.37 -8.57
CA GLY A 341 -15.90 -9.38 -9.65
C GLY A 341 -16.47 -9.85 -10.98
N SER A 342 -16.42 -11.16 -11.28
CA SER A 342 -17.07 -11.77 -12.45
C SER A 342 -18.57 -12.01 -12.27
N ARG A 343 -19.18 -11.51 -11.19
CA ARG A 343 -20.60 -11.68 -10.86
C ARG A 343 -21.04 -13.15 -10.76
N THR A 344 -20.14 -14.04 -10.34
CA THR A 344 -20.50 -15.43 -10.04
C THR A 344 -21.59 -15.45 -8.96
N PRO A 345 -22.65 -16.29 -9.09
CA PRO A 345 -23.69 -16.38 -8.08
C PRO A 345 -23.12 -16.65 -6.69
N ARG A 346 -23.60 -15.91 -5.68
CA ARG A 346 -23.04 -16.00 -4.31
C ARG A 346 -23.23 -17.39 -3.71
N LYS A 347 -24.34 -18.05 -4.03
CA LYS A 347 -24.58 -19.45 -3.63
C LYS A 347 -23.45 -20.38 -4.08
N ASP A 348 -22.89 -20.16 -5.28
CA ASP A 348 -21.81 -21.00 -5.78
C ASP A 348 -20.47 -20.65 -5.12
N ILE A 349 -20.20 -19.36 -4.91
CA ILE A 349 -19.02 -18.93 -4.12
C ILE A 349 -19.07 -19.53 -2.71
N LEU A 350 -20.24 -19.53 -2.05
CA LEU A 350 -20.43 -20.09 -0.72
C LEU A 350 -20.38 -21.63 -0.67
N LYS A 351 -20.58 -22.32 -1.80
CA LYS A 351 -20.34 -23.77 -1.89
C LYS A 351 -18.84 -24.09 -1.99
N LEU A 352 -18.08 -23.26 -2.70
CA LEU A 352 -16.63 -23.44 -2.85
C LEU A 352 -15.85 -22.96 -1.61
N PHE A 353 -16.33 -21.89 -0.98
CA PHE A 353 -15.71 -21.27 0.19
C PHE A 353 -16.71 -21.18 1.36
N PRO A 354 -17.10 -22.33 1.95
CA PRO A 354 -18.16 -22.40 2.96
C PRO A 354 -17.83 -21.62 4.23
N PHE A 355 -16.55 -21.45 4.53
CA PHE A 355 -16.09 -20.66 5.68
C PHE A 355 -16.44 -19.17 5.60
N LEU A 356 -16.79 -18.61 4.43
CA LEU A 356 -17.35 -17.25 4.34
C LEU A 356 -18.70 -17.09 5.06
N LYS A 357 -19.38 -18.18 5.38
CA LYS A 357 -20.58 -18.17 6.23
C LYS A 357 -20.24 -17.90 7.69
N CYS A 358 -19.00 -18.18 8.12
CA CYS A 358 -18.59 -18.00 9.50
C CYS A 358 -18.23 -16.53 9.79
N PRO A 359 -18.79 -15.91 10.85
CA PRO A 359 -18.48 -14.53 11.24
C PRO A 359 -16.98 -14.24 11.36
N TYR A 360 -16.22 -15.12 12.03
CA TYR A 360 -14.78 -15.00 12.20
C TYR A 360 -14.04 -14.83 10.86
N GLN A 361 -14.35 -15.70 9.88
CA GLN A 361 -13.71 -15.67 8.56
C GLN A 361 -14.22 -14.51 7.70
N MET A 362 -15.47 -14.09 7.86
CA MET A 362 -15.98 -12.88 7.20
C MET A 362 -15.27 -11.63 7.72
N PHE A 363 -15.00 -11.53 9.02
CA PHE A 363 -14.21 -10.43 9.59
C PHE A 363 -12.77 -10.45 9.10
N ARG A 364 -12.14 -11.64 9.01
CA ARG A 364 -10.81 -11.79 8.42
C ARG A 364 -10.77 -11.37 6.96
N GLU A 365 -11.74 -11.80 6.16
CA GLU A 365 -11.88 -11.39 4.76
C GLU A 365 -12.01 -9.87 4.67
N PHE A 366 -12.88 -9.26 5.48
CA PHE A 366 -13.03 -7.80 5.55
C PHE A 366 -11.72 -7.10 5.92
N GLN A 367 -11.01 -7.62 6.93
CA GLN A 367 -9.72 -7.09 7.38
C GLN A 367 -8.65 -7.21 6.30
N LEU A 368 -8.63 -8.28 5.50
CA LEU A 368 -7.70 -8.43 4.38
C LEU A 368 -8.00 -7.39 3.27
N LEU A 369 -9.27 -7.09 3.03
CA LEU A 369 -9.68 -6.12 2.01
C LEU A 369 -9.44 -4.67 2.42
N THR A 370 -9.66 -4.35 3.69
CA THR A 370 -9.70 -2.97 4.18
C THR A 370 -8.57 -2.59 5.11
N ARG A 371 -7.84 -3.58 5.65
CA ARG A 371 -6.85 -3.46 6.74
C ARG A 371 -7.45 -3.00 8.07
N THR A 372 -8.76 -3.10 8.23
CA THR A 372 -9.49 -2.68 9.42
C THR A 372 -10.09 -3.87 10.15
N ASP A 373 -9.93 -3.90 11.47
CA ASP A 373 -10.63 -4.83 12.35
C ASP A 373 -12.06 -4.31 12.59
N ILE A 374 -13.01 -4.80 11.79
CA ILE A 374 -14.40 -4.34 11.82
C ILE A 374 -15.07 -4.59 13.17
N TYR A 375 -14.75 -5.70 13.84
CA TYR A 375 -15.36 -6.02 15.12
C TYR A 375 -14.95 -5.02 16.20
N LYS A 376 -13.64 -4.71 16.29
CA LYS A 376 -13.15 -3.69 17.22
C LYS A 376 -13.73 -2.31 16.93
N LYS A 377 -13.83 -1.92 15.66
CA LYS A 377 -14.43 -0.63 15.26
C LYS A 377 -15.91 -0.56 15.62
N ILE A 378 -16.71 -1.55 15.25
CA ILE A 378 -18.15 -1.58 15.56
C ILE A 378 -18.41 -1.60 17.06
N ARG A 379 -17.64 -2.39 17.82
CA ARG A 379 -17.70 -2.39 19.28
C ARG A 379 -17.51 -0.98 19.84
N HIS A 380 -16.42 -0.33 19.43
CA HIS A 380 -16.11 1.02 19.89
C HIS A 380 -17.19 2.03 19.50
N ILE A 381 -17.74 1.93 18.29
CA ILE A 381 -18.83 2.80 17.82
C ILE A 381 -20.07 2.64 18.73
N LEU A 382 -20.50 1.41 18.98
CA LEU A 382 -21.67 1.16 19.81
C LEU A 382 -21.44 1.56 21.26
N GLU A 383 -20.25 1.31 21.82
CA GLU A 383 -19.91 1.69 23.19
C GLU A 383 -19.81 3.22 23.37
N SER A 384 -19.35 3.95 22.35
CA SER A 384 -19.08 5.39 22.47
C SER A 384 -20.26 6.28 22.05
N TYR A 385 -21.10 5.81 21.11
CA TYR A 385 -22.14 6.65 20.50
C TYR A 385 -23.57 6.22 20.86
N SER A 386 -23.80 5.04 21.44
CA SER A 386 -25.17 4.57 21.74
C SER A 386 -25.97 5.53 22.61
N GLU A 387 -25.39 6.03 23.70
CA GLU A 387 -26.04 6.99 24.59
C GLU A 387 -26.47 8.26 23.84
N ASN A 388 -25.54 8.83 23.07
CA ASN A 388 -25.75 10.08 22.35
C ASN A 388 -26.79 9.91 21.22
N ILE A 389 -26.74 8.79 20.49
CA ILE A 389 -27.68 8.49 19.41
C ILE A 389 -29.10 8.31 19.99
N LEU A 390 -29.25 7.53 21.07
CA LEU A 390 -30.56 7.27 21.66
C LEU A 390 -31.17 8.50 22.35
N THR A 391 -30.34 9.33 22.98
CA THR A 391 -30.81 10.59 23.61
C THR A 391 -31.19 11.66 22.58
N SER A 392 -30.44 11.74 21.47
CA SER A 392 -30.72 12.70 20.39
C SER A 392 -31.92 12.29 19.54
N PHE A 393 -32.27 11.00 19.54
CA PHE A 393 -33.35 10.43 18.73
C PHE A 393 -34.45 9.85 19.62
N SER A 394 -35.23 10.74 20.26
CA SER A 394 -36.47 10.36 20.94
C SER A 394 -37.62 10.30 19.94
N VAL A 395 -37.68 9.25 19.12
CA VAL A 395 -38.95 8.96 18.40
C VAL A 395 -39.92 8.45 19.46
N VAL A 396 -40.88 9.30 19.81
CA VAL A 396 -41.83 9.10 20.91
C VAL A 396 -42.72 7.87 20.67
N ASP A 397 -42.83 7.37 19.43
CA ASP A 397 -43.73 6.28 19.05
C ASP A 397 -43.06 5.08 18.34
N ASN A 398 -41.74 4.90 18.45
CA ASN A 398 -41.08 3.72 17.86
C ASN A 398 -41.26 2.48 18.77
N PRO A 399 -41.80 1.34 18.27
CA PRO A 399 -42.02 0.14 19.08
C PRO A 399 -40.76 -0.40 19.77
N ILE A 400 -39.59 -0.23 19.15
CA ILE A 400 -38.30 -0.68 19.70
C ILE A 400 -37.87 0.24 20.85
N ASN A 401 -38.09 1.54 20.72
CA ASN A 401 -37.79 2.50 21.78
C ASN A 401 -38.74 2.31 22.97
N ILE A 402 -40.04 2.11 22.73
CA ILE A 402 -41.02 1.79 23.79
C ILE A 402 -40.61 0.52 24.54
N ALA A 403 -40.31 -0.56 23.81
CA ALA A 403 -39.86 -1.82 24.41
C ALA A 403 -38.54 -1.67 25.19
N LEU A 404 -37.61 -0.83 24.72
CA LEU A 404 -36.38 -0.51 25.44
C LEU A 404 -36.70 0.19 26.77
N GLN A 405 -37.52 1.25 26.76
CA GLN A 405 -37.84 2.02 27.97
C GLN A 405 -38.57 1.16 29.01
N GLU A 406 -39.47 0.27 28.58
CA GLU A 406 -40.14 -0.68 29.47
C GLU A 406 -39.15 -1.66 30.11
N LYS A 407 -38.19 -2.17 29.32
CA LYS A 407 -37.18 -3.10 29.81
C LYS A 407 -36.17 -2.41 30.73
N MET A 408 -35.75 -1.19 30.42
CA MET A 408 -34.83 -0.43 31.28
C MET A 408 -35.42 -0.13 32.67
N LYS A 409 -36.75 -0.06 32.82
CA LYS A 409 -37.39 0.05 34.15
C LYS A 409 -37.30 -1.24 34.98
N GLN A 410 -37.10 -2.39 34.34
CA GLN A 410 -37.08 -3.71 35.00
C GLN A 410 -35.69 -4.11 35.50
N TYR A 411 -34.62 -3.46 35.01
CA TYR A 411 -33.24 -3.82 35.31
C TYR A 411 -32.49 -2.62 35.88
N THR A 412 -31.70 -2.86 36.92
CA THR A 412 -30.81 -1.87 37.54
C THR A 412 -29.33 -2.13 37.25
N ASP A 413 -29.00 -3.29 36.67
CA ASP A 413 -27.64 -3.68 36.33
C ASP A 413 -27.10 -2.86 35.15
N GLU A 414 -25.97 -2.17 35.35
CA GLU A 414 -25.41 -1.24 34.36
C GLU A 414 -24.95 -1.95 33.08
N ASP A 415 -24.37 -3.15 33.18
CA ASP A 415 -23.89 -3.90 32.02
C ASP A 415 -25.06 -4.39 31.16
N MET A 416 -26.15 -4.80 31.80
CA MET A 416 -27.39 -5.17 31.12
C MET A 416 -28.04 -3.98 30.42
N LEU A 417 -28.10 -2.82 31.10
CA LEU A 417 -28.60 -1.58 30.50
C LEU A 417 -27.75 -1.15 29.31
N LYS A 418 -26.42 -1.25 29.41
CA LYS A 418 -25.49 -0.96 28.32
C LYS A 418 -25.73 -1.90 27.12
N TYR A 419 -25.90 -3.19 27.36
CA TYR A 419 -26.23 -4.15 26.29
C TYR A 419 -27.56 -3.81 25.60
N MET A 420 -28.60 -3.45 26.36
CA MET A 420 -29.90 -3.07 25.80
C MET A 420 -29.80 -1.80 24.95
N LYS A 421 -29.08 -0.78 25.42
CA LYS A 421 -28.82 0.46 24.67
C LYS A 421 -28.05 0.20 23.38
N MET A 422 -26.99 -0.61 23.42
CA MET A 422 -26.25 -1.00 22.21
C MET A 422 -27.15 -1.77 21.23
N THR A 423 -27.98 -2.69 21.75
CA THR A 423 -28.94 -3.43 20.93
C THR A 423 -29.95 -2.48 20.27
N ALA A 424 -30.57 -1.58 21.03
CA ALA A 424 -31.51 -0.60 20.48
C ALA A 424 -30.85 0.28 19.42
N THR A 425 -29.62 0.74 19.66
CA THR A 425 -28.84 1.53 18.69
C THR A 425 -28.64 0.75 17.39
N CYS A 426 -28.28 -0.54 17.46
CA CYS A 426 -28.16 -1.38 16.27
C CYS A 426 -29.48 -1.50 15.49
N LEU A 427 -30.63 -1.48 16.16
CA LEU A 427 -31.92 -1.64 15.51
C LEU A 427 -32.46 -0.33 14.92
N LEU A 428 -32.20 0.80 15.60
CA LEU A 428 -32.77 2.11 15.31
C LEU A 428 -31.88 2.99 14.43
N LEU A 429 -30.65 2.57 14.14
CA LEU A 429 -29.72 3.37 13.35
C LEU A 429 -30.31 3.87 12.02
N PRO A 430 -31.04 3.06 11.22
CA PRO A 430 -31.68 3.54 10.00
C PRO A 430 -32.72 4.62 10.24
N ASP A 431 -33.53 4.48 11.29
CA ASP A 431 -34.55 5.47 11.66
C ASP A 431 -33.90 6.83 11.98
N VAL A 432 -32.75 6.82 12.68
CA VAL A 432 -31.98 8.04 13.03
C VAL A 432 -31.59 8.83 11.78
N PHE A 433 -31.16 8.15 10.73
CA PHE A 433 -30.76 8.79 9.48
C PHE A 433 -31.92 9.05 8.51
N GLY A 434 -33.11 8.51 8.79
CA GLY A 434 -34.28 8.57 7.90
C GLY A 434 -34.18 7.62 6.71
N ASP A 435 -33.40 6.54 6.85
CA ASP A 435 -33.31 5.44 5.89
C ASP A 435 -34.45 4.42 6.13
N ASP A 436 -34.66 3.50 5.20
CA ASP A 436 -35.62 2.40 5.34
C ASP A 436 -35.08 1.31 6.29
N PRO A 437 -35.63 1.16 7.51
CA PRO A 437 -35.15 0.18 8.47
C PRO A 437 -35.33 -1.26 7.98
N SER A 438 -36.32 -1.54 7.11
CA SER A 438 -36.58 -2.89 6.61
C SER A 438 -35.47 -3.46 5.72
N LEU A 439 -34.60 -2.59 5.20
CA LEU A 439 -33.41 -2.97 4.42
C LEU A 439 -32.19 -3.28 5.30
N PHE A 440 -32.24 -2.94 6.60
CA PHE A 440 -31.15 -3.09 7.55
C PHE A 440 -31.47 -4.17 8.59
N VAL A 441 -32.67 -4.10 9.18
CA VAL A 441 -33.11 -5.00 10.23
C VAL A 441 -34.60 -5.33 10.13
N VAL A 442 -34.92 -6.60 10.38
CA VAL A 442 -36.28 -7.15 10.43
C VAL A 442 -36.49 -7.79 11.79
N VAL A 443 -37.35 -7.17 12.60
CA VAL A 443 -37.62 -7.60 13.98
C VAL A 443 -38.88 -8.47 14.02
N ASN A 444 -38.78 -9.68 14.57
CA ASN A 444 -39.89 -10.63 14.78
C ASN A 444 -40.75 -10.90 13.52
N LYS A 445 -40.18 -10.74 12.33
CA LYS A 445 -40.86 -10.89 11.03
C LYS A 445 -39.97 -11.67 10.07
N LYS A 446 -40.57 -12.22 9.02
CA LYS A 446 -39.82 -12.93 7.96
C LYS A 446 -39.09 -11.95 7.07
N VAL A 447 -37.83 -12.25 6.77
CA VAL A 447 -37.01 -11.50 5.82
C VAL A 447 -37.53 -11.69 4.39
N GLN A 448 -37.73 -10.59 3.67
CA GLN A 448 -38.17 -10.60 2.27
C GLN A 448 -37.18 -9.94 1.29
N THR A 449 -36.14 -9.31 1.81
CA THR A 449 -35.16 -8.54 1.03
C THR A 449 -34.03 -9.44 0.52
N SER A 450 -33.46 -9.07 -0.63
CA SER A 450 -32.37 -9.84 -1.26
C SER A 450 -30.98 -9.34 -0.86
N THR A 451 -30.88 -8.13 -0.31
CA THR A 451 -29.63 -7.55 0.20
C THR A 451 -29.30 -8.08 1.59
N PRO A 452 -28.04 -7.93 2.07
CA PRO A 452 -27.70 -8.24 3.45
C PRO A 452 -28.63 -7.51 4.41
N VAL A 453 -29.22 -8.26 5.34
CA VAL A 453 -30.17 -7.74 6.34
C VAL A 453 -30.11 -8.59 7.60
N LEU A 454 -30.32 -7.98 8.76
CA LEU A 454 -30.39 -8.69 10.04
C LEU A 454 -31.83 -9.10 10.34
N GLU A 455 -32.05 -10.37 10.67
CA GLU A 455 -33.23 -10.80 11.41
C GLU A 455 -32.91 -10.75 12.91
N VAL A 456 -33.83 -10.17 13.69
CA VAL A 456 -33.71 -10.14 15.15
C VAL A 456 -34.99 -10.68 15.76
N LYS A 457 -34.85 -11.72 16.59
CA LYS A 457 -35.95 -12.31 17.34
C LYS A 457 -35.85 -11.95 18.81
N ASN A 458 -36.98 -11.60 19.42
CA ASN A 458 -37.09 -11.27 20.85
C ASN A 458 -36.04 -10.25 21.32
N PRO A 459 -35.97 -9.05 20.71
CA PRO A 459 -35.01 -8.04 21.13
C PRO A 459 -35.18 -7.74 22.63
N PHE A 460 -34.05 -7.45 23.30
CA PHE A 460 -33.96 -7.17 24.75
C PHE A 460 -34.22 -8.35 25.69
N ASN A 461 -34.60 -9.53 25.20
CA ASN A 461 -34.67 -10.74 26.02
C ASN A 461 -33.37 -11.54 25.91
N ILE A 462 -32.49 -11.44 26.89
CA ILE A 462 -31.11 -11.94 26.81
C ILE A 462 -31.03 -13.46 26.62
N GLU A 463 -31.99 -14.22 27.15
CA GLU A 463 -31.99 -15.68 27.06
C GLU A 463 -32.38 -16.19 25.67
N VAL A 464 -33.22 -15.44 24.95
CA VAL A 464 -33.81 -15.87 23.67
C VAL A 464 -33.62 -14.88 22.52
N CYS A 465 -32.83 -13.82 22.73
CA CYS A 465 -32.48 -12.85 21.70
C CYS A 465 -31.58 -13.53 20.68
N GLU A 466 -32.03 -13.55 19.43
CA GLU A 466 -31.30 -14.18 18.33
C GLU A 466 -31.10 -13.18 17.20
N PHE A 467 -29.85 -13.03 16.79
CA PHE A 467 -29.47 -12.30 15.59
C PHE A 467 -29.11 -13.30 14.49
N SER A 468 -29.60 -13.06 13.29
CA SER A 468 -29.24 -13.84 12.11
C SER A 468 -29.00 -12.94 10.91
N LEU A 469 -27.89 -13.14 10.21
CA LEU A 469 -27.66 -12.46 8.93
C LEU A 469 -28.37 -13.23 7.82
N TYR A 470 -29.16 -12.53 7.02
CA TYR A 470 -29.74 -13.04 5.78
C TYR A 470 -29.06 -12.41 4.57
N LEU A 471 -28.96 -13.19 3.50
CA LEU A 471 -28.46 -12.78 2.21
C LEU A 471 -29.26 -13.50 1.12
N GLU A 472 -29.76 -12.79 0.10
CA GLU A 472 -30.60 -13.37 -0.96
C GLU A 472 -31.80 -14.18 -0.42
N LYS A 473 -32.41 -13.70 0.68
CA LYS A 473 -33.54 -14.33 1.41
C LYS A 473 -33.21 -15.65 2.11
N GLU A 474 -31.93 -16.04 2.17
CA GLU A 474 -31.48 -17.23 2.89
C GLU A 474 -30.70 -16.83 4.14
N ARG A 475 -30.91 -17.55 5.25
CA ARG A 475 -30.16 -17.35 6.48
C ARG A 475 -28.72 -17.81 6.27
N LEU A 476 -27.76 -16.89 6.38
CA LEU A 476 -26.35 -17.15 6.18
C LEU A 476 -25.68 -17.66 7.46
N THR A 477 -25.89 -16.97 8.58
CA THR A 477 -25.34 -17.36 9.89
C THR A 477 -26.15 -16.77 11.03
N LYS A 478 -26.24 -17.53 12.13
CA LYS A 478 -26.67 -17.03 13.44
C LYS A 478 -25.48 -16.39 14.16
N VAL A 479 -25.73 -15.36 14.96
CA VAL A 479 -24.72 -14.67 15.78
C VAL A 479 -25.27 -14.33 17.16
N ASP A 480 -24.37 -14.21 18.12
CA ASP A 480 -24.74 -14.24 19.55
C ASP A 480 -25.03 -12.86 20.15
N ASN A 481 -24.55 -11.78 19.53
CA ASN A 481 -24.68 -10.43 20.08
C ASN A 481 -24.80 -9.35 18.99
N CYS A 482 -25.31 -8.19 19.38
CA CYS A 482 -25.59 -7.05 18.52
C CYS A 482 -24.32 -6.47 17.85
N VAL A 483 -23.18 -6.50 18.53
CA VAL A 483 -21.88 -6.05 17.99
C VAL A 483 -21.47 -6.92 16.81
N THR A 484 -21.53 -8.24 17.00
CA THR A 484 -21.22 -9.22 15.95
C THR A 484 -22.24 -9.10 14.81
N ALA A 485 -23.53 -8.97 15.13
CA ALA A 485 -24.58 -8.80 14.13
C ALA A 485 -24.31 -7.59 13.21
N LEU A 486 -24.07 -6.42 13.79
CA LEU A 486 -23.80 -5.21 13.03
C LEU A 486 -22.50 -5.32 12.23
N ALA A 487 -21.45 -5.91 12.82
CA ALA A 487 -20.19 -6.13 12.12
C ALA A 487 -20.33 -7.09 10.92
N VAL A 488 -21.07 -8.20 11.06
CA VAL A 488 -21.27 -9.15 9.96
C VAL A 488 -22.15 -8.52 8.87
N LEU A 489 -23.17 -7.73 9.23
CA LEU A 489 -23.99 -7.00 8.26
C LEU A 489 -23.15 -6.06 7.39
N VAL A 490 -22.37 -5.17 8.02
CA VAL A 490 -21.51 -4.22 7.30
C VAL A 490 -20.41 -4.96 6.52
N ALA A 491 -19.83 -6.02 7.10
CA ALA A 491 -18.86 -6.86 6.42
C ALA A 491 -19.44 -7.49 5.15
N ALA A 492 -20.67 -7.98 5.18
CA ALA A 492 -21.31 -8.67 4.07
C ALA A 492 -21.41 -7.80 2.81
N PHE A 493 -21.74 -6.50 2.95
CA PHE A 493 -21.76 -5.58 1.81
C PHE A 493 -20.40 -5.50 1.11
N ARG A 494 -19.31 -5.36 1.87
CA ARG A 494 -17.95 -5.26 1.31
C ARG A 494 -17.40 -6.61 0.85
N VAL A 495 -17.57 -7.66 1.64
CA VAL A 495 -17.05 -9.00 1.37
C VAL A 495 -17.73 -9.61 0.15
N PHE A 496 -19.02 -9.42 -0.06
CA PHE A 496 -19.72 -9.96 -1.24
C PHE A 496 -19.83 -8.97 -2.40
N GLY A 497 -19.27 -7.76 -2.26
CA GLY A 497 -19.30 -6.72 -3.30
C GLY A 497 -20.72 -6.32 -3.67
N ILE A 498 -21.59 -6.18 -2.67
CA ILE A 498 -23.00 -5.85 -2.84
C ILE A 498 -23.14 -4.34 -2.76
N GLU A 499 -23.79 -3.75 -3.76
CA GLU A 499 -24.08 -2.33 -3.78
C GLU A 499 -25.09 -1.97 -2.69
N CYS A 500 -24.79 -0.89 -1.96
CA CYS A 500 -25.67 -0.36 -0.93
C CYS A 500 -26.98 0.17 -1.56
N PRO A 501 -28.16 -0.25 -1.06
CA PRO A 501 -29.43 0.34 -1.48
C PRO A 501 -29.45 1.85 -1.21
N ARG A 502 -29.96 2.65 -2.17
CA ARG A 502 -30.08 4.11 -1.99
C ARG A 502 -30.87 4.50 -0.74
N ARG A 503 -31.88 3.70 -0.38
CA ARG A 503 -32.74 3.88 0.79
C ARG A 503 -32.07 3.46 2.12
N LEU A 504 -30.80 3.06 2.09
CA LEU A 504 -29.99 2.70 3.25
C LEU A 504 -28.62 3.43 3.25
N ALA A 505 -28.45 4.38 2.33
CA ALA A 505 -27.14 4.94 2.03
C ALA A 505 -26.58 5.77 3.20
N GLN A 506 -27.42 6.52 3.91
CA GLN A 506 -26.95 7.43 4.97
C GLN A 506 -26.39 6.66 6.17
N THR A 507 -27.11 5.63 6.59
CA THR A 507 -26.76 4.74 7.72
C THR A 507 -25.44 4.02 7.45
N LEU A 508 -25.30 3.42 6.27
CA LEU A 508 -24.08 2.71 5.91
C LEU A 508 -22.91 3.68 5.68
N ASN A 509 -23.13 4.85 5.09
CA ASN A 509 -22.09 5.87 4.95
C ASN A 509 -21.59 6.37 6.32
N PHE A 510 -22.49 6.59 7.27
CA PHE A 510 -22.13 6.94 8.64
C PHE A 510 -21.24 5.87 9.29
N LEU A 511 -21.66 4.61 9.21
CA LEU A 511 -20.87 3.49 9.74
C LEU A 511 -19.51 3.36 9.05
N GLU A 512 -19.47 3.46 7.72
CA GLU A 512 -18.22 3.39 6.95
C GLU A 512 -17.27 4.53 7.32
N THR A 513 -17.79 5.75 7.50
CA THR A 513 -17.02 6.92 7.92
C THR A 513 -16.32 6.67 9.26
N LEU A 514 -17.06 6.12 10.24
CA LEU A 514 -16.52 5.78 11.55
C LEU A 514 -15.58 4.56 11.55
N ILE A 515 -15.83 3.57 10.68
CA ILE A 515 -14.98 2.39 10.57
C ILE A 515 -13.62 2.74 9.93
N PHE A 516 -13.60 3.65 8.95
CA PHE A 516 -12.40 4.01 8.20
C PHE A 516 -11.70 5.29 8.67
N ASP A 517 -12.23 5.96 9.71
CA ASP A 517 -11.71 7.22 10.25
C ASP A 517 -11.61 8.34 9.18
N VAL A 518 -12.51 8.34 8.18
CA VAL A 518 -12.51 9.29 7.06
C VAL A 518 -13.32 10.53 7.45
N HIS A 519 -12.75 11.42 8.27
CA HIS A 519 -13.40 12.63 8.83
C HIS A 519 -14.61 12.37 9.76
N SER A 520 -14.84 13.31 10.69
CA SER A 520 -15.92 13.24 11.69
C SER A 520 -17.30 13.25 10.99
N PRO A 521 -18.24 12.35 11.33
CA PRO A 521 -19.55 12.33 10.70
C PRO A 521 -20.36 13.58 11.09
N TYR A 522 -20.92 14.23 10.07
CA TYR A 522 -21.93 15.27 10.24
C TYR A 522 -23.25 14.63 10.71
N PHE A 523 -23.76 15.04 11.86
CA PHE A 523 -25.11 14.71 12.31
C PHE A 523 -26.06 15.80 11.80
N PRO A 524 -26.99 15.50 10.88
CA PRO A 524 -28.01 16.47 10.50
C PRO A 524 -28.92 16.71 11.70
N THR A 525 -29.03 17.95 12.16
CA THR A 525 -29.98 18.30 13.22
C THR A 525 -31.40 18.34 12.63
N LEU A 526 -32.40 17.92 13.41
CA LEU A 526 -33.82 17.90 13.00
C LEU A 526 -34.32 19.24 12.41
N LYS A 527 -33.71 20.37 12.80
CA LYS A 527 -34.03 21.72 12.32
C LYS A 527 -33.61 21.99 10.87
N GLU A 528 -32.69 21.21 10.29
CA GLU A 528 -32.30 21.34 8.89
C GLU A 528 -33.25 20.58 7.96
N LYS A 529 -33.88 19.48 8.44
CA LYS A 529 -34.88 18.73 7.68
C LYS A 529 -36.19 19.50 7.48
N GLU A 530 -36.58 20.35 8.42
CA GLU A 530 -37.77 21.21 8.24
C GLU A 530 -37.56 22.25 7.13
N ARG A 531 -36.32 22.73 6.92
CA ARG A 531 -36.02 23.68 5.84
C ARG A 531 -35.97 23.03 4.46
N GLU A 532 -35.47 21.79 4.34
CA GLU A 532 -35.45 21.09 3.05
C GLU A 532 -36.86 20.68 2.57
N VAL A 533 -37.80 20.46 3.48
CA VAL A 533 -39.21 20.19 3.13
C VAL A 533 -39.95 21.48 2.72
N GLU A 534 -39.59 22.64 3.27
CA GLU A 534 -40.18 23.93 2.88
C GLU A 534 -39.79 24.41 1.48
N PHE A 535 -38.65 23.97 0.92
CA PHE A 535 -38.21 24.37 -0.43
C PHE A 535 -38.75 23.47 -1.56
N GLN A 536 -39.58 22.47 -1.25
CA GLN A 536 -40.42 21.82 -2.26
C GLN A 536 -41.85 22.32 -2.14
N HIS A 537 -42.13 23.46 -2.79
CA HIS A 537 -43.49 23.82 -3.17
C HIS A 537 -43.68 23.68 -4.68
N PRO A 538 -44.88 23.27 -5.12
CA PRO A 538 -45.11 22.78 -6.47
C PRO A 538 -45.41 23.92 -7.45
N VAL A 539 -44.83 23.82 -8.65
CA VAL A 539 -45.41 24.37 -9.90
C VAL A 539 -45.23 23.33 -10.99
#